data_AF-A0A7Y5WU93-F1
#
_entry.id   AF-A0A7Y5WU93-F1
#
_cell.length_a   1.000
_cell.length_b   1.000
_cell.length_c   1.000
_cell.angle_alpha   90.00
_cell.angle_beta   90.00
_cell.angle_gamma   90.00
#
_symmetry.space_group_name_H-M   'P 1'
#
loop_
_entity.id
_entity.type
_entity.pdbx_description
1 polymer ?
#
loop_
_entity_poly.entity_id
_entity_poly.type
_entity_poly.pdbx_seq_one_letter_code
_entity_poly.pdbx_strand_id
1 'polypeptide(L)' 'MAQRPTGSDFVFARLRYDSGDWDYNPKVAADVLNAIVEYTTIPVYPEEVVIPADSSELLSFPFLFMTRHTLVRFS' A
#
# COMPACT_ATOMS: atom_id res chain seq x y z
N MET A 1 -4.76 20.99 -1.87
CA MET A 1 -3.34 20.60 -1.73
C MET A 1 -3.36 19.17 -1.23
N ALA A 2 -2.84 18.20 -1.99
CA ALA A 2 -2.77 16.82 -1.50
C ALA A 2 -1.76 16.78 -0.34
N GLN A 3 -2.16 16.19 0.79
CA GLN A 3 -1.27 16.00 1.94
C GLN A 3 -0.14 15.06 1.52
N ARG A 4 1.11 15.33 1.92
CA ARG A 4 2.22 14.39 1.74
C ARG A 4 2.44 13.63 3.05
N PRO A 5 2.75 12.31 3.00
CA PRO A 5 3.11 11.56 4.19
C PRO A 5 4.39 12.13 4.80
N THR A 6 4.45 12.12 6.12
CA THR A 6 5.64 12.42 6.92
C THR A 6 6.36 11.12 7.27
N GLY A 7 7.63 11.20 7.70
CA GLY A 7 8.44 10.01 7.99
C GLY A 7 7.91 9.11 9.12
N SER A 8 6.97 9.60 9.93
CA SER A 8 6.32 8.84 10.99
C SER A 8 4.99 8.20 10.57
N ASP A 9 4.42 8.61 9.44
CA ASP A 9 3.10 8.14 9.04
C ASP A 9 3.19 6.71 8.52
N PHE A 10 2.28 5.86 8.99
CA PHE A 10 2.01 4.60 8.34
C PHE A 10 1.38 4.87 6.97
N VAL A 11 2.00 4.35 5.92
CA VAL A 11 1.53 4.47 4.54
C VAL A 11 1.14 3.10 4.03
N PHE A 12 -0.11 2.96 3.59
CA PHE A 12 -0.55 1.74 2.90
C PHE A 12 -0.11 1.82 1.44
N ALA A 13 1.05 1.23 1.13
CA ALA A 13 1.55 1.17 -0.23
C ALA A 13 1.20 -0.17 -0.88
N ARG A 14 0.41 -0.14 -1.96
CA ARG A 14 0.04 -1.31 -2.75
C ARG A 14 0.99 -1.51 -3.92
N LEU A 15 1.58 -2.70 -3.99
CA LEU A 15 2.44 -3.09 -5.10
C LEU A 15 1.61 -3.40 -6.34
N ARG A 16 1.94 -2.74 -7.46
CA ARG A 16 1.41 -3.02 -8.79
C ARG A 16 2.44 -3.82 -9.59
N TYR A 17 2.00 -4.93 -10.18
CA TYR A 17 2.80 -5.78 -11.08
C TYR A 17 2.00 -6.14 -12.33
N ASP A 18 2.69 -6.39 -13.44
CA ASP A 18 2.05 -6.47 -14.77
C ASP A 18 1.22 -7.74 -14.99
N SER A 19 1.49 -8.80 -14.23
CA SER A 19 0.98 -10.15 -14.52
C SER A 19 -0.24 -10.56 -13.69
N GLY A 20 -1.01 -9.64 -13.10
CA GLY A 20 -2.19 -10.05 -12.31
C GLY A 20 -3.09 -8.95 -11.75
N ASP A 21 -4.14 -9.39 -11.06
CA ASP A 21 -5.15 -8.56 -10.40
C ASP A 21 -4.63 -8.03 -9.06
N TRP A 22 -3.70 -7.08 -9.14
CA TRP A 22 -3.11 -6.42 -7.96
C TRP A 22 -4.14 -5.60 -7.17
N ASP A 23 -5.29 -5.26 -7.76
CA ASP A 23 -6.39 -4.48 -7.19
C ASP A 23 -7.60 -5.35 -6.77
N TYR A 24 -7.46 -6.68 -6.70
CA TYR A 24 -8.54 -7.66 -6.46
C TYR A 24 -9.43 -7.41 -5.22
N ASN A 25 -9.01 -6.54 -4.29
CA ASN A 25 -9.90 -6.02 -3.27
C ASN A 25 -9.53 -4.56 -2.93
N PRO A 26 -10.25 -3.57 -3.48
CA PRO A 26 -9.95 -2.15 -3.26
C PRO A 26 -10.29 -1.71 -1.83
N LYS A 27 -11.08 -2.49 -1.07
CA LYS A 27 -11.47 -2.13 0.30
C LYS A 27 -10.40 -2.43 1.34
N VAL A 28 -9.44 -3.31 1.04
CA VAL A 28 -8.42 -3.73 2.04
C VAL A 28 -7.65 -2.54 2.60
N ALA A 29 -7.27 -1.58 1.74
CA ALA A 29 -6.56 -0.39 2.20
C ALA A 29 -7.39 0.39 3.23
N ALA A 30 -8.66 0.65 2.92
CA ALA A 30 -9.56 1.34 3.82
C ALA A 30 -9.79 0.56 5.12
N ASP A 31 -9.99 -0.76 5.05
CA ASP A 31 -10.23 -1.60 6.23
C ASP A 31 -9.00 -1.63 7.16
N VAL A 32 -7.80 -1.75 6.59
CA VAL A 32 -6.54 -1.74 7.36
C VAL A 32 -6.27 -0.36 7.96
N LEU A 33 -6.43 0.71 7.17
CA LEU A 33 -6.25 2.08 7.67
C LEU A 33 -7.23 2.38 8.81
N ASN A 34 -8.50 1.97 8.67
CA ASN A 34 -9.51 2.11 9.73
C ASN A 34 -9.10 1.35 10.99
N ALA A 35 -8.64 0.11 10.88
CA ALA A 35 -8.20 -0.67 12.04
C ALA A 35 -7.00 -0.04 12.75
N ILE A 36 -6.03 0.53 12.01
CA ILE A 36 -4.89 1.23 12.63
C ILE A 36 -5.36 2.46 13.40
N VAL A 37 -6.28 3.24 12.83
CA VAL A 37 -6.87 4.42 13.49
C VAL A 37 -7.71 4.03 14.71
N GLU A 38 -8.48 2.96 14.63
CA GLU A 38 -9.40 2.54 15.69
C GLU A 38 -8.66 1.91 16.88
N TYR A 39 -7.64 1.10 16.62
CA TYR A 39 -7.02 0.24 17.63
C TYR A 39 -5.60 0.68 18.04
N THR A 40 -5.04 1.72 17.43
CA THR A 40 -3.67 2.17 17.72
C THR A 40 -3.56 3.70 17.80
N THR A 41 -2.38 4.19 18.17
CA THR A 41 -2.02 5.62 18.15
C THR A 41 -1.04 5.95 17.01
N ILE A 42 -0.83 5.02 16.08
CA ILE A 42 0.09 5.20 14.95
C ILE A 42 -0.55 6.23 13.99
N PRO A 43 0.15 7.32 13.66
CA PRO A 43 -0.36 8.27 12.67
C PRO A 43 -0.40 7.60 11.29
N VAL A 44 -1.46 7.85 10.53
CA VAL A 44 -1.65 7.24 9.20
C VAL A 44 -1.72 8.30 8.13
N TYR A 45 -1.18 7.98 6.96
CA TYR A 45 -1.52 8.66 5.73
C TYR A 45 -2.85 8.08 5.21
N PRO A 46 -3.91 8.88 5.05
CA PRO A 46 -5.27 8.36 4.84
C PRO A 46 -5.52 7.84 3.41
N GLU A 47 -4.59 8.11 2.48
CA GLU A 47 -4.72 7.69 1.09
C GLU A 47 -3.82 6.48 0.81
N GLU A 48 -4.33 5.55 0.01
CA GLU A 48 -3.53 4.46 -0.53
C GLU A 48 -2.51 5.00 -1.54
N VAL A 49 -1.28 4.49 -1.48
CA VAL A 49 -0.26 4.75 -2.49
C VAL A 49 -0.10 3.52 -3.37
N VAL A 50 -0.33 3.63 -4.68
CA VAL A 50 -0.04 2.54 -5.61
C VAL A 50 1.36 2.72 -6.18
N ILE A 51 2.22 1.73 -6.01
CA ILE A 51 3.62 1.77 -6.46
C ILE A 51 3.94 0.62 -7.43
N PRO A 52 4.52 0.91 -8.62
CA PRO A 52 5.04 -0.12 -9.52
C PRO A 52 6.16 -0.96 -8.89
N ALA A 53 6.20 -2.25 -9.23
CA ALA A 53 7.19 -3.20 -8.72
C ALA A 53 8.64 -2.94 -9.20
N ASP A 54 8.82 -2.10 -10.23
CA ASP A 54 10.11 -1.66 -10.77
C ASP A 54 10.46 -0.22 -10.33
N SER A 55 9.66 0.40 -9.46
CA SER A 55 9.89 1.77 -9.01
C SER A 55 11.15 1.89 -8.15
N SER A 56 11.99 2.89 -8.47
CA SER A 56 13.16 3.26 -7.65
C SER A 56 12.78 3.75 -6.24
N GLU A 57 11.51 4.12 -6.02
CA GLU A 57 11.00 4.60 -4.74
C GLU A 57 10.46 3.50 -3.83
N LEU A 58 10.51 2.22 -4.24
CA LEU A 58 9.98 1.11 -3.44
C LEU A 58 10.52 1.07 -2.01
N LEU A 59 11.81 1.37 -1.86
CA LEU A 59 12.49 1.37 -0.57
C LEU A 59 12.07 2.54 0.34
N SER A 60 11.34 3.53 -0.19
CA SER A 60 10.75 4.63 0.58
C SER A 60 9.49 4.21 1.35
N PHE A 61 8.95 3.00 1.08
CA PHE A 61 7.75 2.48 1.73
C PHE A 61 8.13 1.30 2.65
N PRO A 62 8.23 1.52 3.98
CA PRO A 62 8.60 0.46 4.93
C PRO A 62 7.60 -0.70 4.98
N PHE A 63 6.37 -0.46 4.51
CA PHE A 63 5.32 -1.45 4.40
C PHE A 63 4.82 -1.51 2.95
N LEU A 64 4.75 -2.71 2.40
CA LEU A 64 4.20 -2.98 1.07
C LEU A 64 3.13 -4.06 1.17
N PHE A 65 1.99 -3.81 0.53
CA PHE A 65 0.89 -4.74 0.43
C PHE A 65 0.79 -5.29 -1.00
N MET A 66 0.73 -6.61 -1.13
CA MET A 66 0.58 -7.28 -2.42
C MET A 66 -0.53 -8.33 -2.30
N THR A 67 -1.51 -8.26 -3.20
CA THR A 67 -2.52 -9.31 -3.38
C THR A 67 -2.19 -10.17 -4.57
N ARG A 68 -2.74 -11.38 -4.57
CA ARG A 68 -2.56 -12.34 -5.67
C ARG A 68 -3.80 -13.22 -5.79
N HIS A 69 -4.30 -13.41 -7.00
CA HIS A 69 -5.32 -14.41 -7.32
C HIS A 69 -4.72 -15.69 -7.97
N THR A 70 -3.53 -15.61 -8.58
CA THR A 70 -2.88 -16.69 -9.36
C THR A 70 -1.35 -16.57 -9.39
N LEU A 71 -0.61 -17.67 -9.64
CA LEU A 71 0.74 -17.68 -10.29
C LEU A 71 1.74 -16.48 -10.18
N VAL A 72 2.41 -16.08 -9.07
CA VAL A 72 3.41 -14.97 -9.13
C VAL A 72 4.60 -15.43 -9.97
N ARG A 73 4.93 -14.68 -11.03
CA ARG A 73 6.17 -14.81 -11.81
C ARG A 73 6.88 -13.47 -11.81
N PHE A 74 8.15 -13.50 -11.42
CA PHE A 74 9.07 -12.38 -11.63
C PHE A 74 9.81 -12.65 -12.95
N SER A 75 9.94 -11.64 -13.81
CA SER A 75 10.72 -11.67 -15.05
C SER A 75 11.78 -10.60 -15.02
#